data_AF-A0AAE2WIQ6-F1
#
_entry.id   AF-A0AAE2WIQ6-F1
#
_cell.length_a   1.000
_cell.length_b   1.000
_cell.length_c   1.000
_cell.angle_alpha   90.00
_cell.angle_beta   90.00
_cell.angle_gamma   90.00
#
_symmetry.space_group_name_H-M   'P 1'
#
loop_
_entity.id
_entity.type
_entity.pdbx_description
1 polymer ?
#
loop_
_entity_poly.entity_id
_entity_poly.type
_entity_poly.pdbx_seq_one_letter_code
_entity_poly.pdbx_strand_id
1 'polypeptide(L)' 'MIATESGQTIAVTGKVDNDVNAGDAITVKVGMETYQTTVNADGKTWSVNVSGSVLAANGD' A
#
# COMPACT_ATOMS: atom_id res chain seq x y z
N MET A 1 -15.75 10.92 14.69
CA MET A 1 -15.20 9.60 15.05
C MET A 1 -13.86 9.49 14.35
N ILE A 2 -12.75 9.52 15.08
CA ILE A 2 -11.42 9.38 14.49
C ILE A 2 -11.19 7.90 14.24
N ALA A 3 -11.08 7.49 12.97
CA ALA A 3 -10.69 6.13 12.65
C ALA A 3 -9.31 5.87 13.29
N THR A 4 -9.21 4.81 14.07
CA THR A 4 -8.06 4.43 14.90
C THR A 4 -6.73 4.33 14.13
N GLU A 5 -6.78 4.34 12.79
CA GLU A 5 -5.61 4.30 11.91
C GLU A 5 -4.87 5.65 11.84
N SER A 6 -5.51 6.78 12.20
CA SER A 6 -4.96 8.15 12.01
C SER A 6 -3.65 8.46 12.76
N GLY A 7 -3.28 7.65 13.76
CA GLY A 7 -2.05 7.83 14.54
C GLY A 7 -0.92 6.86 14.21
N GLN A 8 -1.11 5.91 13.28
CA GLN A 8 -0.15 4.84 13.01
C GLN A 8 0.02 4.64 11.50
N THR A 9 1.25 4.38 11.08
CA THR A 9 1.54 3.95 9.71
C THR A 9 0.99 2.54 9.52
N ILE A 10 0.04 2.37 8.61
CA ILE A 10 -0.55 1.07 8.28
C ILE A 10 0.28 0.45 7.17
N ALA A 11 0.76 -0.77 7.40
CA ALA A 11 1.43 -1.55 6.36
C ALA A 11 0.37 -2.19 5.46
N VAL A 12 0.22 -1.67 4.24
CA VAL A 12 -0.61 -2.27 3.21
C VAL A 12 0.24 -3.28 2.46
N THR A 13 -0.17 -4.55 2.48
CA THR A 13 0.50 -5.63 1.75
C THR A 13 -0.42 -6.20 0.70
N GLY A 14 0.12 -6.47 -0.49
CA GLY A 14 -0.62 -7.12 -1.56
C GLY A 14 0.17 -8.25 -2.19
N LYS A 15 -0.54 -9.09 -2.93
CA LYS A 15 0.05 -10.11 -3.77
C LYS A 15 -0.07 -9.67 -5.23
N VAL A 16 0.95 -9.97 -6.00
CA VAL A 16 0.98 -9.78 -7.44
C VAL A 16 1.05 -11.15 -8.09
N ASP A 17 0.23 -11.35 -9.10
CA ASP A 17 0.17 -12.59 -9.87
C ASP A 17 0.43 -12.24 -11.34
N ASN A 18 1.24 -13.08 -12.00
CA ASN A 18 1.64 -13.01 -13.42
C ASN A 18 2.61 -11.86 -13.81
N ASP A 19 3.66 -12.22 -14.57
CA ASP A 19 4.61 -11.35 -15.30
C ASP A 19 5.23 -10.16 -14.55
N VAL A 20 5.40 -10.28 -13.23
CA VAL A 20 6.12 -9.30 -12.42
C VAL A 20 7.35 -9.93 -11.78
N ASN A 21 8.43 -9.17 -11.69
CA ASN A 21 9.69 -9.62 -11.13
C ASN A 21 10.01 -8.83 -9.86
N ALA A 22 10.88 -9.37 -9.00
CA ALA A 22 11.39 -8.59 -7.87
C ALA A 22 12.02 -7.28 -8.35
N GLY A 23 11.65 -6.16 -7.71
CA GLY A 23 12.06 -4.82 -8.12
C GLY A 23 11.15 -4.14 -9.14
N ASP A 24 10.10 -4.81 -9.63
CA ASP A 24 9.12 -4.19 -10.52
C ASP A 24 8.32 -3.10 -9.77
N ALA A 25 7.95 -2.03 -10.47
CA ALA A 25 7.37 -0.85 -9.84
C ALA A 25 5.86 -1.03 -9.63
N ILE A 26 5.44 -1.06 -8.37
CA ILE A 26 4.04 -1.13 -7.97
C ILE A 26 3.55 0.28 -7.62
N THR A 27 2.45 0.68 -8.26
CA THR A 27 1.75 1.92 -7.95
C THR A 27 0.49 1.60 -7.17
N VAL A 28 0.45 2.02 -5.91
CA VAL A 28 -0.67 1.79 -4.99
C VAL A 28 -1.40 3.12 -4.81
N LYS A 29 -2.66 3.17 -5.24
CA LYS A 29 -3.50 4.36 -5.04
C LYS A 29 -4.36 4.16 -3.81
N VAL A 30 -4.23 5.05 -2.82
CA VAL A 30 -5.05 5.05 -1.62
C VAL A 30 -5.83 6.35 -1.57
N GLY A 31 -7.11 6.26 -1.94
CA GLY A 31 -7.96 7.43 -2.15
C GLY A 31 -7.40 8.39 -3.20
N MET A 32 -6.91 9.55 -2.75
CA MET A 32 -6.33 10.58 -3.60
C MET A 32 -4.79 10.57 -3.63
N GLU A 33 -4.16 9.85 -2.73
CA GLU A 33 -2.70 9.74 -2.68
C GLU A 33 -2.19 8.54 -3.47
N THR A 34 -1.02 8.73 -4.08
CA THR A 34 -0.34 7.70 -4.84
C THR A 34 0.94 7.33 -4.11
N TYR A 35 1.05 6.06 -3.78
CA TYR A 35 2.22 5.47 -3.16
C TYR A 35 2.94 4.59 -4.17
N GLN A 36 4.26 4.68 -4.18
CA GLN A 36 5.09 3.81 -5.00
C GLN A 36 5.83 2.83 -4.08
N THR A 37 5.81 1.57 -4.48
CA THR A 37 6.62 0.52 -3.88
C THR A 37 7.13 -0.39 -4.99
N THR A 38 7.91 -1.40 -4.63
CA THR A 38 8.38 -2.40 -5.58
C THR A 38 7.94 -3.78 -5.15
N VAL A 39 7.89 -4.70 -6.10
CA VAL A 39 7.72 -6.13 -5.80
C VAL A 39 8.92 -6.58 -4.97
N ASN A 40 8.61 -7.24 -3.87
CA ASN A 40 9.58 -7.81 -2.95
C ASN A 40 10.46 -8.87 -3.63
N ALA A 41 11.54 -9.25 -2.96
CA ALA A 41 12.50 -10.24 -3.48
C ALA A 41 11.87 -11.61 -3.81
N ASP A 42 10.71 -11.93 -3.24
CA ASP A 42 9.95 -13.14 -3.57
C ASP A 42 9.22 -13.10 -4.92
N GLY A 43 9.18 -11.93 -5.59
CA GLY A 43 8.58 -11.76 -6.91
C GLY A 43 7.06 -11.90 -6.93
N LYS A 44 6.40 -11.96 -5.77
CA LYS A 44 4.97 -12.29 -5.64
C LYS A 44 4.24 -11.38 -4.67
N THR A 45 4.94 -10.63 -3.84
CA THR A 45 4.35 -9.76 -2.82
C THR A 45 4.93 -8.36 -2.89
N TRP A 46 4.20 -7.40 -2.35
CA TRP A 46 4.67 -6.04 -2.15
C TRP A 46 4.12 -5.50 -0.83
N SER A 47 4.79 -4.49 -0.29
CA SER A 47 4.33 -3.79 0.90
C SER A 47 4.57 -2.29 0.76
N VAL A 48 3.62 -1.48 1.22
CA VAL A 48 3.79 -0.04 1.31
C VAL A 48 3.21 0.51 2.61
N ASN A 49 3.92 1.45 3.19
CA ASN A 49 3.55 2.10 4.43
C ASN A 49 2.67 3.31 4.11
N VAL A 50 1.40 3.24 4.49
CA VAL A 50 0.41 4.29 4.22
C VAL A 50 0.00 4.94 5.52
N SER A 51 -0.08 6.27 5.53
CA SER A 51 -0.57 7.01 6.69
C SER A 51 -2.03 6.66 6.93
N GLY A 52 -2.39 6.18 8.13
CA GLY A 52 -3.75 5.75 8.38
C GLY A 52 -4.79 6.89 8.38
N SER A 53 -4.36 8.15 8.43
CA SER A 53 -5.22 9.32 8.17
C SER A 53 -5.74 9.37 6.72
N VAL A 54 -4.98 8.86 5.75
CA VAL A 54 -5.35 8.76 4.34
C VAL A 54 -6.32 7.60 4.11
N LEU A 55 -6.08 6.46 4.76
CA LEU A 55 -6.98 5.30 4.72
C LEU A 55 -8.34 5.64 5.33
N ALA A 56 -8.34 6.28 6.51
CA ALA A 56 -9.54 6.74 7.19
C ALA A 56 -10.42 7.67 6.33
N ALA A 57 -9.79 8.56 5.56
CA ALA A 57 -10.48 9.49 4.68
C ALA A 57 -11.06 8.80 3.41
N ASN A 58 -10.61 7.59 3.08
CA ASN A 58 -11.05 6.84 1.91
C ASN A 58 -12.07 5.73 2.24
N GLY A 59 -12.44 5.58 3.52
CA GLY A 59 -13.39 4.58 3.99
C GLY A 59 -14.80 5.11 4.30
N ASP A 60 -15.09 6.38 4.01
CA ASP A 60 -16.40 7.04 4.21
C ASP A 60 -17.26 7.01 2.93
#